data_AF-A0A3M1SIU0-F1
#
_entry.id   AF-A0A3M1SIU0-F1
#
_cell.length_a   1.000
_cell.length_b   1.000
_cell.length_c   1.000
_cell.angle_alpha   90.00
_cell.angle_beta   90.00
_cell.angle_gamma   90.00
#
_symmetry.space_group_name_H-M   'P 1'
#
loop_
_entity.id
_entity.type
_entity.pdbx_description
1 polymer ?
#
loop_
_entity_poly.entity_id
_entity_poly.type
_entity_poly.pdbx_seq_one_letter_code
_entity_poly.pdbx_strand_id
1 'polypeptide(L)'
;TDKIDVWYLEAFCRNDSHDRDWHETVIPHRTRLLEASPDKKRLHLQSVTADGVVVDHVITADVGEVDFRVRAVNPTSQPSTCHWAQPCVRVGDFTGFGDDTTDDAYAYLSKCFVFIDGKPVRMPFSPWATEARYTPGQVWCPRGVPRTDVNPRPLSPIVPSNGLIGCFSSDEEWILATAWEPYQELFQGVIRCLHSDFRIGGLAPGQEKKCRGKIYILHGTIDDLLARYEEDFPEHVGDVP
;
A
#
# COMPACT_ATOMS: atom_id res chain seq x y z
N THR A 1 1.22 -10.53 23.13
CA THR A 1 1.01 -11.26 21.88
C THR A 1 1.19 -10.25 20.79
N ASP A 2 2.30 -10.34 20.06
CA ASP A 2 2.64 -9.31 19.09
C ASP A 2 1.74 -9.48 17.87
N LYS A 3 1.13 -8.39 17.42
CA LYS A 3 0.19 -8.35 16.31
C LYS A 3 0.56 -7.20 15.38
N ILE A 4 0.28 -7.37 14.10
CA ILE A 4 0.37 -6.30 13.10
C ILE A 4 -1.06 -5.98 12.68
N ASP A 5 -1.50 -4.76 12.95
CA ASP A 5 -2.83 -4.31 12.54
C ASP A 5 -2.77 -3.80 11.10
N VAL A 6 -3.64 -4.33 10.25
CA VAL A 6 -3.80 -3.87 8.87
C VAL A 6 -5.20 -3.29 8.73
N TRP A 7 -5.27 -1.98 8.50
CA TRP A 7 -6.51 -1.29 8.17
C TRP A 7 -6.74 -1.47 6.67
N TYR A 8 -7.19 -2.67 6.32
CA TYR A 8 -7.34 -3.10 4.94
C TYR A 8 -8.47 -2.35 4.23
N LEU A 9 -8.13 -1.66 3.13
CA LEU A 9 -9.02 -0.83 2.28
C LEU A 9 -9.61 0.38 3.02
N GLU A 10 -8.71 1.24 3.49
CA GLU A 10 -9.06 2.52 4.10
C GLU A 10 -9.87 3.41 3.13
N ALA A 11 -9.49 3.41 1.84
CA ALA A 11 -10.15 4.20 0.82
C ALA A 11 -10.09 3.54 -0.56
N PHE A 12 -11.10 3.82 -1.39
CA PHE A 12 -11.03 3.77 -2.84
C PHE A 12 -11.02 5.21 -3.35
N CYS A 13 -10.17 5.53 -4.33
CA CYS A 13 -9.88 6.90 -4.71
C CYS A 13 -10.07 7.14 -6.22
N ARG A 14 -10.47 8.37 -6.55
CA ARG A 14 -10.61 8.85 -7.93
C ARG A 14 -9.26 9.15 -8.57
N ASN A 15 -9.25 9.36 -9.88
CA ASN A 15 -8.09 9.89 -10.58
C ASN A 15 -7.80 11.36 -10.21
N ASP A 16 -6.62 11.87 -10.57
CA ASP A 16 -6.22 13.28 -10.39
C ASP A 16 -6.42 13.74 -8.94
N SER A 17 -5.79 12.97 -8.04
CA SER A 17 -5.94 13.05 -6.59
C SER A 17 -5.00 14.05 -5.90
N HIS A 18 -3.86 14.40 -6.50
CA HIS A 18 -2.75 15.01 -5.76
C HIS A 18 -3.04 16.44 -5.25
N ASP A 19 -3.78 17.23 -6.02
CA ASP A 19 -4.19 18.57 -5.60
C ASP A 19 -5.66 18.64 -5.15
N ARG A 20 -6.34 17.49 -5.12
CA ARG A 20 -7.77 17.38 -4.82
C ARG A 20 -8.03 17.27 -3.31
N ASP A 21 -9.17 17.79 -2.87
CA ASP A 21 -9.63 17.55 -1.50
C ASP A 21 -9.81 16.06 -1.22
N TRP A 22 -9.35 15.59 -0.06
CA TRP A 22 -9.44 14.19 0.32
C TRP A 22 -10.89 13.65 0.26
N HIS A 23 -11.87 14.45 0.67
CA HIS A 23 -13.29 14.04 0.64
C HIS A 23 -13.85 13.95 -0.78
N GLU A 24 -13.25 14.66 -1.73
CA GLU A 24 -13.58 14.59 -3.16
C GLU A 24 -12.76 13.52 -3.89
N THR A 25 -11.61 13.14 -3.33
CA THR A 25 -10.76 12.03 -3.79
C THR A 25 -11.39 10.69 -3.45
N VAL A 26 -11.86 10.51 -2.21
CA VAL A 26 -12.41 9.23 -1.74
C VAL A 26 -13.79 8.96 -2.37
N ILE A 27 -13.95 7.74 -2.86
CA ILE A 27 -15.23 7.18 -3.29
C ILE A 27 -15.78 6.40 -2.10
N PRO A 28 -16.95 6.79 -1.53
CA PRO A 28 -17.55 6.03 -0.45
C PRO A 28 -17.76 4.57 -0.86
N HIS A 29 -17.49 3.64 0.04
CA HIS A 29 -17.67 2.22 -0.20
C HIS A 29 -18.25 1.52 1.02
N ARG A 30 -18.79 0.32 0.79
CA ARG A 30 -19.19 -0.61 1.85
C ARG A 30 -18.52 -1.94 1.65
N THR A 31 -17.84 -2.43 2.67
CA THR A 31 -17.21 -3.76 2.69
C THR A 31 -18.02 -4.71 3.54
N ARG A 32 -18.15 -5.97 3.09
CA ARG A 32 -18.72 -7.06 3.86
C ARG A 32 -17.82 -8.30 3.81
N LEU A 33 -17.77 -9.02 4.92
CA LEU A 33 -17.24 -10.38 4.96
C LEU A 33 -18.26 -11.32 4.30
N LEU A 34 -17.83 -12.05 3.28
CA LEU A 34 -18.63 -13.10 2.65
C LEU A 34 -18.35 -14.46 3.27
N GLU A 35 -17.08 -14.76 3.49
CA GLU A 35 -16.63 -16.05 4.00
C GLU A 35 -15.36 -15.88 4.84
N ALA A 36 -15.23 -16.68 5.90
CA ALA A 36 -13.98 -16.90 6.60
C ALA A 36 -13.77 -18.41 6.78
N SER A 37 -12.55 -18.89 6.52
CA SER A 37 -12.21 -20.28 6.81
C SER A 37 -12.27 -20.55 8.34
N PRO A 38 -12.51 -21.80 8.77
CA PRO A 38 -12.58 -22.13 10.21
C PRO A 38 -11.32 -21.75 11.01
N ASP A 39 -10.15 -21.83 10.39
CA ASP A 39 -8.86 -21.43 10.97
C ASP A 39 -8.56 -19.93 10.86
N LYS A 40 -9.47 -19.16 10.23
CA LYS A 40 -9.37 -17.72 9.95
C LYS A 40 -8.15 -17.32 9.12
N LYS A 41 -7.47 -18.28 8.47
CA LYS A 41 -6.35 -18.00 7.56
C LYS A 41 -6.80 -17.48 6.21
N ARG A 42 -8.04 -17.72 5.80
CA ARG A 42 -8.59 -17.21 4.54
C ARG A 42 -9.85 -16.39 4.79
N LEU A 43 -9.88 -15.18 4.25
CA LEU A 43 -11.05 -14.29 4.23
C LEU A 43 -11.45 -14.00 2.79
N HIS A 44 -12.76 -14.02 2.52
CA HIS A 44 -13.34 -13.46 1.29
C HIS A 44 -14.18 -12.25 1.67
N LEU A 45 -13.73 -11.07 1.26
CA LEU A 45 -14.44 -9.81 1.43
C LEU A 45 -14.98 -9.32 0.09
N GLN A 46 -16.05 -8.54 0.14
CA GLN A 46 -16.52 -7.80 -1.02
C GLN A 46 -16.80 -6.35 -0.65
N SER A 47 -16.20 -5.45 -1.41
CA SER A 47 -16.48 -4.02 -1.37
C SER A 47 -17.36 -3.61 -2.54
N VAL A 48 -18.27 -2.67 -2.29
CA VAL A 48 -19.04 -2.00 -3.34
C VAL A 48 -18.85 -0.50 -3.17
N THR A 49 -18.31 0.15 -4.21
CA THR A 49 -18.10 1.60 -4.24
C THR A 49 -19.40 2.33 -4.62
N ALA A 50 -19.52 3.60 -4.25
CA ALA A 50 -20.69 4.42 -4.53
C ALA A 50 -20.91 4.66 -6.04
N ASP A 51 -19.85 4.58 -6.85
CA ASP A 51 -19.93 4.62 -8.32
C ASP A 51 -20.19 3.23 -8.95
N GLY A 52 -20.41 2.20 -8.13
CA GLY A 52 -20.96 0.91 -8.52
C GLY A 52 -19.96 -0.20 -8.83
N VAL A 53 -18.66 0.04 -8.64
CA VAL A 53 -17.64 -1.03 -8.77
C VAL A 53 -17.81 -2.04 -7.66
N VAL A 54 -17.81 -3.31 -8.03
CA VAL A 54 -17.79 -4.44 -7.10
C VAL A 54 -16.37 -4.99 -7.07
N VAL A 55 -15.79 -5.06 -5.88
CA VAL A 55 -14.42 -5.52 -5.68
C VAL A 55 -14.43 -6.72 -4.74
N ASP A 56 -14.03 -7.88 -5.25
CA ASP A 56 -13.83 -9.09 -4.46
C ASP A 56 -12.38 -9.16 -3.99
N HIS A 57 -12.19 -9.53 -2.72
CA HIS A 57 -10.89 -9.66 -2.08
C HIS A 57 -10.78 -11.05 -1.45
N VAL A 58 -9.78 -11.81 -1.85
CA VAL A 58 -9.38 -13.03 -1.16
C VAL A 58 -8.07 -12.76 -0.45
N ILE A 59 -8.08 -12.88 0.87
CA ILE A 59 -6.92 -12.64 1.74
C ILE A 59 -6.55 -13.97 2.36
N THR A 60 -5.30 -14.39 2.20
CA THR A 60 -4.79 -15.64 2.77
C THR A 60 -3.55 -15.35 3.60
N ALA A 61 -3.61 -15.61 4.90
CA ALA A 61 -2.46 -15.54 5.80
C ALA A 61 -1.76 -16.90 5.87
N ASP A 62 -0.44 -16.87 5.73
CA ASP A 62 0.41 -18.03 5.98
C ASP A 62 1.61 -17.65 6.86
N VAL A 63 2.49 -18.62 7.10
CA VAL A 63 3.72 -18.39 7.88
C VAL A 63 4.59 -17.37 7.15
N GLY A 64 4.73 -16.20 7.75
CA GLY A 64 5.61 -15.15 7.26
C GLY A 64 5.09 -14.38 6.04
N GLU A 65 3.80 -14.48 5.72
CA GLU A 65 3.17 -13.64 4.70
C GLU A 65 1.64 -13.53 4.80
N VAL A 66 1.12 -12.55 4.08
CA VAL A 66 -0.29 -12.45 3.72
C VAL A 66 -0.40 -12.21 2.22
N ASP A 67 -1.13 -13.07 1.52
CA ASP A 67 -1.46 -12.96 0.09
C ASP A 67 -2.80 -12.28 -0.10
N PHE A 68 -2.85 -11.34 -1.05
CA PHE A 68 -4.06 -10.63 -1.44
C PHE A 68 -4.34 -10.86 -2.92
N ARG A 69 -5.55 -11.33 -3.23
CA ARG A 69 -6.07 -11.42 -4.61
C ARG A 69 -7.30 -10.56 -4.74
N VAL A 70 -7.25 -9.59 -5.64
CA VAL A 70 -8.29 -8.60 -5.86
C VAL A 70 -8.84 -8.72 -7.26
N ARG A 71 -10.17 -8.70 -7.37
CA ARG A 71 -10.90 -8.64 -8.65
C ARG A 71 -11.91 -7.50 -8.59
N ALA A 72 -11.67 -6.45 -9.36
CA ALA A 72 -12.57 -5.31 -9.50
C ALA A 72 -13.38 -5.44 -10.79
N VAL A 73 -14.69 -5.26 -10.70
CA VAL A 73 -15.62 -5.30 -11.83
C VAL A 73 -16.50 -4.07 -11.81
N ASN A 74 -16.69 -3.45 -12.96
CA ASN A 74 -17.72 -2.42 -13.14
C ASN A 74 -18.94 -3.03 -13.84
N PRO A 75 -19.98 -3.47 -13.10
CA PRO A 75 -21.20 -4.03 -13.69
C PRO A 75 -22.15 -2.96 -14.25
N THR A 76 -21.82 -1.68 -14.09
CA THR A 76 -22.71 -0.58 -14.48
C THR A 76 -22.60 -0.26 -15.97
N SER A 77 -23.46 0.63 -16.47
CA SER A 77 -23.41 1.18 -17.83
C SER A 77 -22.54 2.44 -17.94
N GLN A 78 -21.94 2.91 -16.85
CA GLN A 78 -21.13 4.14 -16.83
C GLN A 78 -19.66 3.80 -16.51
N PRO A 79 -18.68 4.53 -17.08
CA PRO A 79 -17.30 4.40 -16.64
C PRO A 79 -17.15 4.77 -15.16
N SER A 80 -16.35 3.99 -14.43
CA SER A 80 -15.97 4.27 -13.06
C SER A 80 -14.62 4.99 -13.02
N THR A 81 -14.52 5.99 -12.12
CA THR A 81 -13.29 6.73 -11.83
C THR A 81 -12.45 6.08 -10.72
N CYS A 82 -12.82 4.89 -10.23
CA CYS A 82 -12.08 4.18 -9.19
C CYS A 82 -10.68 3.79 -9.71
N HIS A 83 -9.67 4.56 -9.32
CA HIS A 83 -8.31 4.46 -9.84
C HIS A 83 -7.35 3.72 -8.92
N TRP A 84 -7.51 3.81 -7.61
CA TRP A 84 -6.60 3.19 -6.67
C TRP A 84 -7.26 2.98 -5.31
N ALA A 85 -6.65 2.16 -4.46
CA ALA A 85 -7.12 1.92 -3.11
C ALA A 85 -5.98 1.70 -2.12
N GLN A 86 -6.25 2.00 -0.85
CA GLN A 86 -5.23 2.08 0.20
C GLN A 86 -5.30 0.91 1.19
N PRO A 87 -4.32 -0.02 1.19
CA PRO A 87 -4.06 -0.92 2.30
C PRO A 87 -3.09 -0.27 3.30
N CYS A 88 -3.58 0.07 4.48
CA CYS A 88 -2.80 0.73 5.53
C CYS A 88 -2.21 -0.30 6.50
N VAL A 89 -0.88 -0.48 6.49
CA VAL A 89 -0.17 -1.40 7.41
C VAL A 89 0.37 -0.61 8.59
N ARG A 90 -0.15 -0.83 9.80
CA ARG A 90 0.33 -0.16 11.02
C ARG A 90 1.64 -0.80 11.49
N VAL A 91 2.69 0.01 11.61
CA VAL A 91 4.05 -0.46 11.92
C VAL A 91 4.64 0.12 13.20
N GLY A 92 3.94 1.03 13.88
CA GLY A 92 4.41 1.67 15.12
C GLY A 92 4.91 0.66 16.16
N ASP A 93 4.06 -0.27 16.60
CA ASP A 93 4.44 -1.27 17.61
C ASP A 93 5.56 -2.21 17.12
N PHE A 94 5.48 -2.65 15.86
CA PHE A 94 6.49 -3.54 15.25
C PHE A 94 7.90 -2.91 15.27
N THR A 95 7.99 -1.62 14.98
CA THR A 95 9.24 -0.85 14.98
C THR A 95 9.71 -0.43 16.38
N GLY A 96 8.90 -0.67 17.42
CA GLY A 96 9.17 -0.22 18.80
C GLY A 96 8.83 1.24 19.07
N PHE A 97 8.06 1.89 18.18
CA PHE A 97 7.66 3.29 18.27
C PHE A 97 6.14 3.46 18.27
N GLY A 98 5.45 2.54 18.95
CA GLY A 98 4.00 2.57 19.13
C GLY A 98 3.49 3.85 19.79
N ASP A 99 2.17 4.06 19.69
CA ASP A 99 1.49 5.24 20.25
C ASP A 99 1.72 5.35 21.77
N ASP A 100 1.80 4.21 22.47
CA ASP A 100 2.06 4.14 23.92
C ASP A 100 3.56 4.31 24.29
N THR A 101 4.45 4.36 23.30
CA THR A 101 5.91 4.42 23.52
C THR A 101 6.50 5.81 23.29
N THR A 102 5.99 6.56 22.31
CA THR A 102 6.49 7.91 21.99
C THR A 102 5.41 8.76 21.36
N ASP A 103 5.36 10.05 21.72
CA ASP A 103 4.48 11.04 21.07
C ASP A 103 4.99 11.48 19.69
N ASP A 104 6.26 11.20 19.36
CA ASP A 104 6.81 11.49 18.04
C ASP A 104 6.26 10.51 17.00
N ALA A 105 5.30 11.00 16.21
CA ALA A 105 4.64 10.25 15.15
C ALA A 105 5.59 9.79 14.02
N TYR A 106 6.84 10.27 13.96
CA TYR A 106 7.82 9.91 12.93
C TYR A 106 9.00 9.09 13.44
N ALA A 107 9.07 8.79 14.73
CA ALA A 107 10.21 8.04 15.29
C ALA A 107 10.44 6.69 14.56
N TYR A 108 9.35 6.07 14.11
CA TYR A 108 9.36 4.81 13.34
C TYR A 108 10.07 4.91 11.99
N LEU A 109 10.19 6.10 11.38
CA LEU A 109 10.79 6.26 10.05
C LEU A 109 12.24 5.79 10.00
N SER A 110 12.98 5.91 11.09
CA SER A 110 14.36 5.42 11.21
C SER A 110 14.52 3.91 10.96
N LYS A 111 13.42 3.16 11.07
CA LYS A 111 13.32 1.73 10.80
C LYS A 111 12.76 1.43 9.41
N CYS A 112 12.21 2.41 8.70
CA CYS A 112 11.54 2.24 7.41
C CYS A 112 12.49 2.40 6.24
N PHE A 113 12.14 1.80 5.10
CA PHE A 113 12.90 1.90 3.86
C PHE A 113 12.01 1.81 2.61
N VAL A 114 12.52 2.35 1.51
CA VAL A 114 12.07 2.13 0.13
C VAL A 114 13.28 1.81 -0.74
N PHE A 115 13.08 1.37 -1.98
CA PHE A 115 14.16 1.11 -2.91
C PHE A 115 14.37 2.29 -3.87
N ILE A 116 15.60 2.82 -3.89
CA ILE A 116 16.06 3.85 -4.82
C ILE A 116 17.31 3.33 -5.52
N ASP A 117 17.37 3.47 -6.85
CA ASP A 117 18.41 2.91 -7.71
C ASP A 117 18.75 1.43 -7.40
N GLY A 118 17.70 0.63 -7.15
CA GLY A 118 17.79 -0.80 -6.85
C GLY A 118 18.31 -1.13 -5.45
N LYS A 119 18.46 -0.15 -4.55
CA LYS A 119 19.03 -0.33 -3.21
C LYS A 119 18.07 0.14 -2.12
N PRO A 120 18.03 -0.55 -0.96
CA PRO A 120 17.24 -0.07 0.17
C PRO A 120 17.83 1.25 0.70
N VAL A 121 16.98 2.25 0.85
CA VAL A 121 17.32 3.54 1.46
C VAL A 121 16.42 3.75 2.68
N ARG A 122 17.03 3.92 3.86
CA ARG A 122 16.30 4.18 5.10
C ARG A 122 15.72 5.60 5.13
N MET A 123 14.60 5.76 5.83
CA MET A 123 13.91 7.05 5.99
C MET A 123 14.31 7.78 7.29
N PRO A 124 14.12 9.10 7.35
CA PRO A 124 13.94 9.99 6.20
C PRO A 124 15.24 10.11 5.39
N PHE A 125 15.14 10.40 4.09
CA PHE A 125 16.27 10.69 3.22
C PHE A 125 16.03 11.95 2.40
N SER A 126 17.11 12.60 1.97
CA SER A 126 17.06 13.85 1.22
C SER A 126 17.00 13.62 -0.29
N PRO A 127 16.22 14.42 -1.04
CA PRO A 127 15.27 15.42 -0.57
C PRO A 127 14.02 14.80 0.09
N TRP A 128 13.58 15.41 1.18
CA TRP A 128 12.29 15.12 1.83
C TRP A 128 11.31 16.23 1.50
N ALA A 129 10.11 15.90 1.01
CA ALA A 129 9.12 16.90 0.66
C ALA A 129 8.33 17.30 1.90
N THR A 130 8.02 18.58 2.04
CA THR A 130 7.31 19.12 3.21
C THR A 130 6.06 19.91 2.85
N GLU A 131 5.82 20.13 1.56
CA GLU A 131 4.72 20.94 1.06
C GLU A 131 3.76 20.09 0.23
N ALA A 132 2.46 20.21 0.54
CA ALA A 132 1.34 19.66 -0.21
C ALA A 132 0.03 20.23 0.35
N ARG A 133 -1.10 19.83 -0.24
CA ARG A 133 -2.43 20.17 0.28
C ARG A 133 -2.63 19.69 1.72
N TYR A 134 -2.23 18.45 2.03
CA TYR A 134 -2.29 17.91 3.38
C TYR A 134 -0.89 17.56 3.88
N THR A 135 -0.56 18.07 5.05
CA THR A 135 0.61 17.65 5.81
C THR A 135 0.16 17.02 7.13
N PRO A 136 0.86 16.01 7.65
CA PRO A 136 2.14 15.50 7.15
C PRO A 136 2.02 14.28 6.23
N GLY A 137 3.14 13.62 5.91
CA GLY A 137 3.22 12.40 5.11
C GLY A 137 4.33 12.50 4.06
N GLN A 138 4.61 11.40 3.35
CA GLN A 138 5.54 11.41 2.22
C GLN A 138 5.13 10.37 1.18
N VAL A 139 4.93 10.82 -0.05
CA VAL A 139 4.50 10.01 -1.21
C VAL A 139 5.68 9.83 -2.17
N TRP A 140 5.83 8.64 -2.71
CA TRP A 140 6.72 8.33 -3.82
C TRP A 140 5.91 7.79 -4.99
N CYS A 141 5.89 8.57 -6.08
CA CYS A 141 5.14 8.26 -7.29
C CYS A 141 5.99 7.40 -8.25
N PRO A 142 5.52 6.21 -8.66
CA PRO A 142 6.18 5.35 -9.64
C PRO A 142 6.19 5.97 -11.05
N ARG A 143 7.13 5.55 -11.91
CA ARG A 143 7.31 6.10 -13.26
C ARG A 143 6.05 6.01 -14.14
N GLY A 144 5.28 4.94 -14.01
CA GLY A 144 4.08 4.67 -14.82
C GLY A 144 2.80 5.36 -14.35
N VAL A 145 2.85 6.10 -13.24
CA VAL A 145 1.70 6.77 -12.65
C VAL A 145 1.83 8.28 -12.87
N PRO A 146 0.78 8.97 -13.37
CA PRO A 146 0.81 10.43 -13.45
C PRO A 146 1.02 11.03 -12.07
N ARG A 147 1.94 11.98 -11.93
CA ARG A 147 2.21 12.66 -10.65
C ARG A 147 1.03 13.50 -10.14
N THR A 148 0.04 13.79 -10.99
CA THR A 148 -1.24 14.39 -10.60
C THR A 148 -2.21 13.37 -9.97
N ASP A 149 -1.97 12.08 -10.19
CA ASP A 149 -2.80 10.96 -9.80
C ASP A 149 -2.17 10.21 -8.61
N VAL A 150 -1.83 10.91 -7.52
CA VAL A 150 -1.31 10.29 -6.28
C VAL A 150 -1.92 10.98 -5.07
N ASN A 151 -1.69 10.48 -3.87
CA ASN A 151 -2.24 11.02 -2.64
C ASN A 151 -1.87 12.51 -2.46
N PRO A 152 -2.79 13.36 -1.95
CA PRO A 152 -2.58 14.81 -1.79
C PRO A 152 -1.63 15.22 -0.65
N ARG A 153 -0.60 14.43 -0.40
CA ARG A 153 0.42 14.57 0.65
C ARG A 153 1.78 14.92 0.01
N PRO A 154 2.79 15.36 0.78
CA PRO A 154 4.08 15.78 0.24
C PRO A 154 4.66 14.75 -0.72
N LEU A 155 4.87 15.17 -1.96
CA LEU A 155 5.27 14.26 -3.04
C LEU A 155 6.77 14.40 -3.31
N SER A 156 7.50 13.31 -3.05
CA SER A 156 8.93 13.25 -3.32
C SER A 156 9.23 13.47 -4.81
N PRO A 157 10.28 14.24 -5.16
CA PRO A 157 10.76 14.29 -6.53
C PRO A 157 11.48 12.99 -6.94
N ILE A 158 11.83 12.13 -5.98
CA ILE A 158 12.49 10.85 -6.23
C ILE A 158 11.43 9.82 -6.67
N VAL A 159 11.72 9.12 -7.76
CA VAL A 159 10.94 7.99 -8.25
C VAL A 159 11.49 6.71 -7.60
N PRO A 160 10.65 5.89 -6.94
CA PRO A 160 11.11 4.64 -6.35
C PRO A 160 11.43 3.63 -7.45
N SER A 161 12.38 2.73 -7.19
CA SER A 161 12.76 1.68 -8.13
C SER A 161 11.67 0.65 -8.36
N ASN A 162 10.82 0.41 -7.37
CA ASN A 162 9.80 -0.62 -7.42
C ASN A 162 8.66 -0.32 -6.42
N GLY A 163 7.68 -1.23 -6.34
CA GLY A 163 6.50 -1.11 -5.46
C GLY A 163 6.68 -1.67 -4.04
N LEU A 164 7.91 -1.87 -3.56
CA LEU A 164 8.20 -2.45 -2.25
C LEU A 164 8.55 -1.37 -1.22
N ILE A 165 7.84 -1.37 -0.09
CA ILE A 165 8.09 -0.52 1.07
C ILE A 165 8.06 -1.37 2.33
N GLY A 166 8.93 -1.08 3.30
CA GLY A 166 8.99 -1.88 4.51
C GLY A 166 9.69 -1.22 5.69
N CYS A 167 9.85 -1.98 6.76
CA CYS A 167 10.54 -1.59 7.97
C CYS A 167 11.16 -2.78 8.70
N PHE A 168 12.13 -2.47 9.54
CA PHE A 168 12.73 -3.40 10.50
C PHE A 168 11.97 -3.37 11.84
N SER A 169 11.97 -4.49 12.55
CA SER A 169 11.49 -4.55 13.93
C SER A 169 12.34 -3.70 14.87
N SER A 170 11.89 -3.53 16.11
CA SER A 170 12.62 -2.79 17.15
C SER A 170 14.07 -3.27 17.33
N ASP A 171 14.28 -4.59 17.36
CA ASP A 171 15.57 -5.28 17.44
C ASP A 171 16.28 -5.47 16.10
N GLU A 172 15.63 -5.12 14.99
CA GLU A 172 16.09 -5.30 13.61
C GLU A 172 16.31 -6.75 13.16
N GLU A 173 15.79 -7.74 13.90
CA GLU A 173 15.87 -9.15 13.51
C GLU A 173 14.78 -9.55 12.49
N TRP A 174 13.68 -8.80 12.46
CA TRP A 174 12.55 -9.05 11.57
C TRP A 174 12.34 -7.90 10.58
N ILE A 175 11.84 -8.26 9.40
CA ILE A 175 11.44 -7.34 8.35
C ILE A 175 9.95 -7.50 8.09
N LEU A 176 9.23 -6.38 8.06
CA LEU A 176 7.86 -6.25 7.62
C LEU A 176 7.83 -5.40 6.34
N ALA A 177 7.29 -5.92 5.24
CA ALA A 177 7.20 -5.18 3.99
C ALA A 177 5.88 -5.45 3.27
N THR A 178 5.45 -4.55 2.39
CA THR A 178 4.24 -4.68 1.59
C THR A 178 4.49 -4.25 0.14
N ALA A 179 3.84 -4.93 -0.79
CA ALA A 179 3.91 -4.63 -2.21
C ALA A 179 2.63 -5.03 -2.94
N TRP A 180 2.35 -4.36 -4.06
CA TRP A 180 1.20 -4.61 -4.92
C TRP A 180 1.55 -4.53 -6.40
N GLU A 181 0.73 -5.18 -7.23
CA GLU A 181 0.78 -5.10 -8.69
C GLU A 181 -0.63 -5.15 -9.29
N PRO A 182 -1.04 -4.15 -10.09
CA PRO A 182 -0.40 -2.85 -10.25
C PRO A 182 -0.34 -2.04 -8.96
N TYR A 183 0.71 -1.24 -8.76
CA TYR A 183 0.81 -0.29 -7.65
C TYR A 183 0.65 1.17 -8.11
N GLN A 184 0.06 1.99 -7.24
CA GLN A 184 -0.23 3.40 -7.46
C GLN A 184 0.89 4.29 -6.91
N GLU A 185 1.30 4.02 -5.68
CA GLU A 185 2.29 4.80 -4.94
C GLU A 185 2.83 4.04 -3.74
N LEU A 186 3.98 4.50 -3.26
CA LEU A 186 4.44 4.19 -1.91
C LEU A 186 4.17 5.39 -1.03
N PHE A 187 3.62 5.16 0.16
CA PHE A 187 3.24 6.24 1.06
C PHE A 187 3.62 5.94 2.51
N GLN A 188 4.32 6.90 3.10
CA GLN A 188 4.51 7.02 4.54
C GLN A 188 3.28 7.70 5.12
N GLY A 189 2.41 6.92 5.76
CA GLY A 189 1.13 7.39 6.27
C GLY A 189 1.22 8.04 7.64
N VAL A 190 0.15 8.74 8.02
CA VAL A 190 0.17 9.70 9.14
C VAL A 190 -0.12 9.11 10.52
N ILE A 191 -0.36 7.80 10.58
CA ILE A 191 -0.71 7.09 11.81
C ILE A 191 0.29 5.96 12.09
N ARG A 192 1.58 6.22 11.84
CA ARG A 192 2.68 5.22 11.94
C ARG A 192 2.40 4.00 11.05
N CYS A 193 2.15 4.26 9.77
CA CYS A 193 1.79 3.24 8.79
C CYS A 193 2.58 3.37 7.48
N LEU A 194 2.72 2.24 6.79
CA LEU A 194 3.29 2.14 5.46
C LEU A 194 2.23 1.65 4.48
N HIS A 195 2.30 2.19 3.27
CA HIS A 195 1.38 1.93 2.20
C HIS A 195 2.15 1.61 0.93
N SER A 196 1.77 0.49 0.30
CA SER A 196 1.92 0.27 -1.13
C SER A 196 0.48 0.26 -1.66
N ASP A 197 0.01 1.40 -2.15
CA ASP A 197 -1.37 1.50 -2.62
C ASP A 197 -1.49 0.82 -3.98
N PHE A 198 -2.59 0.10 -4.22
CA PHE A 198 -2.75 -0.65 -5.48
C PHE A 198 -3.54 0.15 -6.50
N ARG A 199 -3.18 -0.03 -7.78
CA ARG A 199 -3.77 0.67 -8.91
C ARG A 199 -4.79 -0.20 -9.63
N ILE A 200 -5.97 0.36 -9.81
CA ILE A 200 -7.05 -0.13 -10.67
C ILE A 200 -7.02 0.64 -12.01
N GLY A 201 -6.82 1.95 -11.99
CA GLY A 201 -6.76 2.83 -13.16
C GLY A 201 -8.10 2.99 -13.90
N GLY A 202 -9.22 3.04 -13.16
CA GLY A 202 -10.56 3.21 -13.71
C GLY A 202 -11.11 1.93 -14.35
N LEU A 203 -12.43 1.87 -14.56
CA LEU A 203 -13.05 0.73 -15.25
C LEU A 203 -14.14 1.19 -16.23
N ALA A 204 -14.05 0.77 -17.48
CA ALA A 204 -15.13 0.91 -18.45
C ALA A 204 -16.36 0.05 -18.07
N PRO A 205 -17.55 0.30 -18.63
CA PRO A 205 -18.73 -0.55 -18.42
C PRO A 205 -18.42 -2.03 -18.75
N GLY A 206 -18.76 -2.92 -17.83
CA GLY A 206 -18.51 -4.36 -17.94
C GLY A 206 -17.04 -4.80 -17.78
N GLN A 207 -16.11 -3.86 -17.58
CA GLN A 207 -14.69 -4.20 -17.47
C GLN A 207 -14.38 -4.90 -16.14
N GLU A 208 -13.44 -5.83 -16.21
CA GLU A 208 -12.80 -6.47 -15.06
C GLU A 208 -11.30 -6.12 -15.05
N LYS A 209 -10.77 -5.90 -13.85
CA LYS A 209 -9.33 -5.78 -13.58
C LYS A 209 -8.95 -6.61 -12.36
N LYS A 210 -7.70 -7.05 -12.34
CA LYS A 210 -7.13 -7.85 -11.25
C LYS A 210 -5.93 -7.14 -10.65
N CYS A 211 -5.78 -7.25 -9.35
CA CYS A 211 -4.59 -6.79 -8.63
C CYS A 211 -4.16 -7.90 -7.66
N ARG A 212 -2.87 -7.95 -7.35
CA ARG A 212 -2.33 -8.86 -6.33
C ARG A 212 -1.41 -8.10 -5.40
N GLY A 213 -1.36 -8.53 -4.14
CA GLY A 213 -0.51 -7.91 -3.13
C GLY A 213 0.05 -8.94 -2.17
N LYS A 214 1.11 -8.54 -1.49
CA LYS A 214 1.78 -9.32 -0.45
C LYS A 214 2.10 -8.43 0.74
N ILE A 215 1.94 -8.97 1.94
CA ILE A 215 2.67 -8.51 3.12
C ILE A 215 3.68 -9.61 3.46
N TYR A 216 4.94 -9.24 3.64
CA TYR A 216 6.01 -10.13 4.06
C TYR A 216 6.34 -9.89 5.53
N ILE A 217 6.49 -10.97 6.30
CA ILE A 217 7.00 -10.95 7.66
C ILE A 217 8.09 -12.03 7.72
N LEU A 218 9.35 -11.64 7.80
CA LEU A 218 10.44 -12.60 7.80
C LEU A 218 11.54 -12.21 8.77
N HIS A 219 12.12 -13.23 9.40
CA HIS A 219 13.37 -13.11 10.14
C HIS A 219 14.51 -13.34 9.15
N GLY A 220 15.29 -12.32 8.83
CA GLY A 220 16.27 -12.40 7.76
C GLY A 220 16.76 -11.05 7.25
N THR A 221 17.32 -11.06 6.05
CA THR A 221 17.98 -9.91 5.42
C THR A 221 17.12 -9.26 4.33
N ILE A 222 17.56 -8.08 3.86
CA ILE A 222 16.94 -7.44 2.68
C ILE A 222 17.07 -8.32 1.43
N ASP A 223 18.16 -9.09 1.29
CA ASP A 223 18.35 -9.97 0.15
C ASP A 223 17.33 -11.13 0.18
N ASP A 224 17.02 -11.67 1.36
CA ASP A 224 15.97 -12.69 1.53
C ASP A 224 14.58 -12.13 1.17
N LEU A 225 14.31 -10.87 1.55
CA LEU A 225 13.08 -10.18 1.18
C LEU A 225 13.00 -9.97 -0.34
N LEU A 226 14.09 -9.48 -0.96
CA LEU A 226 14.15 -9.24 -2.40
C LEU A 226 13.95 -10.53 -3.18
N ALA A 227 14.58 -11.63 -2.80
CA ALA A 227 14.39 -12.92 -3.47
C ALA A 227 12.91 -13.34 -3.51
N ARG A 228 12.18 -13.22 -2.39
CA ARG A 228 10.73 -13.50 -2.33
C ARG A 228 9.91 -12.51 -3.17
N TYR A 229 10.25 -11.23 -3.07
CA TYR A 229 9.57 -10.17 -3.81
C TYR A 229 9.69 -10.35 -5.33
N GLU A 230 10.89 -10.68 -5.82
CA GLU A 230 11.18 -10.89 -7.24
C GLU A 230 10.47 -12.14 -7.79
N GLU A 231 10.28 -13.18 -6.96
CA GLU A 231 9.49 -14.36 -7.32
C GLU A 231 7.99 -14.04 -7.45
N ASP A 232 7.45 -13.23 -6.53
CA ASP A 232 6.02 -12.86 -6.52
C ASP A 232 5.66 -11.80 -7.57
N PHE A 233 6.61 -10.93 -7.90
CA PHE A 233 6.45 -9.79 -8.81
C PHE A 233 7.60 -9.70 -9.84
N PRO A 234 7.80 -10.72 -10.68
CA PRO A 234 8.86 -10.71 -11.68
C PRO A 234 8.74 -9.57 -12.69
N GLU A 235 7.54 -9.02 -12.90
CA GLU A 235 7.31 -7.84 -13.74
C GLU A 235 7.92 -6.54 -13.18
N HIS A 236 8.23 -6.50 -11.88
CA HIS A 236 8.95 -5.37 -11.27
C HIS A 236 10.47 -5.49 -11.43
N VAL A 237 10.97 -6.65 -11.86
CA VAL A 237 12.39 -6.93 -12.07
C VAL A 237 12.76 -6.55 -13.50
N GLY A 238 13.53 -5.47 -13.66
CA GLY A 238 13.98 -5.00 -14.97
C GLY A 238 13.45 -3.62 -15.37
N ASP A 239 12.55 -3.03 -14.59
CA ASP A 239 12.19 -1.60 -14.68
C ASP A 239 13.26 -0.69 -14.03
N VAL A 240 14.53 -1.07 -14.16
CA VAL A 240 15.69 -0.21 -13.87
C VAL A 240 16.02 0.51 -15.19
N PRO A 241 16.10 1.86 -15.20
CA PRO A 241 16.44 2.61 -16.41
C PRO A 241 17.78 2.21 -17.03
#